data_AF-A0A7X6UF49-F1
#
_entry.id   AF-A0A7X6UF49-F1
#
_cell.length_a   1.000
_cell.length_b   1.000
_cell.length_c   1.000
_cell.angle_alpha   90.00
_cell.angle_beta   90.00
_cell.angle_gamma   90.00
#
_symmetry.space_group_name_H-M   'P 1'
#
loop_
_entity.id
_entity.type
_entity.pdbx_description
1 polymer ?
#
loop_
_entity_poly.entity_id
_entity_poly.type
_entity_poly.pdbx_seq_one_letter_code
_entity_poly.pdbx_strand_id
1 'polypeptide(L)'
;MDTKTLMDEALKMAGLDAIPYDSTINHPGTGIRKILAGVDMETAELLLARELGCDCVVSHHPVGDTALTDCGKIIDSQIDHMVRYGVPINKAQKALTEANKKADYHFHVSNYDRFSSAARLLDMPYLNIHQPADLITEQTVQDHLDKELAGQDKATLQDVIDALMKMNEYQQALTRPVIRVGGEDSYAGRVVVTMAGGTDGGTPVHKAYFEAGVGTLVLMHVNEKVAEEDTKLNLG
;
A
#
# COMPACT_ATOMS: atom_id res chain seq x y z
N MET A 1 14.79 -5.49 21.86
CA MET A 1 13.39 -5.18 21.48
C MET A 1 12.60 -6.47 21.41
N ASP A 2 11.27 -6.43 21.35
CA ASP A 2 10.43 -7.59 21.03
C ASP A 2 9.54 -7.29 19.81
N THR A 3 8.89 -8.32 19.24
CA THR A 3 8.05 -8.15 18.05
C THR A 3 6.86 -7.22 18.28
N LYS A 4 6.34 -7.17 19.51
CA LYS A 4 5.26 -6.26 19.88
C LYS A 4 5.73 -4.81 19.80
N THR A 5 6.90 -4.50 20.34
CA THR A 5 7.48 -3.15 20.28
C THR A 5 7.73 -2.72 18.84
N LEU A 6 8.19 -3.62 17.96
CA LEU A 6 8.36 -3.33 16.53
C LEU A 6 7.03 -2.93 15.87
N MET A 7 5.97 -3.70 16.13
CA MET A 7 4.63 -3.39 15.61
C MET A 7 4.08 -2.08 16.20
N ASP A 8 4.21 -1.88 17.52
CA ASP A 8 3.71 -0.69 18.21
C ASP A 8 4.35 0.60 17.65
N GLU A 9 5.65 0.59 17.33
CA GLU A 9 6.31 1.75 16.71
C GLU A 9 5.78 2.02 15.29
N ALA A 10 5.53 0.99 14.49
CA ALA A 10 4.93 1.15 13.16
C ALA A 10 3.50 1.71 13.24
N LEU A 11 2.68 1.21 14.17
CA LEU A 11 1.34 1.73 14.41
C LEU A 11 1.36 3.20 14.83
N LYS A 12 2.26 3.55 15.76
CA LYS A 12 2.44 4.93 16.23
C LYS A 12 2.86 5.86 15.11
N MET A 13 3.79 5.44 14.25
CA MET A 13 4.21 6.22 13.08
C MET A 13 3.06 6.41 12.07
N ALA A 14 2.22 5.40 11.89
CA ALA A 14 1.05 5.45 11.00
C ALA A 14 -0.19 6.11 11.62
N GLY A 15 -0.16 6.48 12.91
CA GLY A 15 -1.31 7.03 13.63
C GLY A 15 -2.46 6.03 13.82
N LEU A 16 -2.15 4.73 13.95
CA LEU A 16 -3.13 3.66 14.15
C LEU A 16 -3.18 3.21 15.61
N ASP A 17 -4.40 2.96 16.12
CA ASP A 17 -4.63 2.49 17.49
C ASP A 17 -4.62 0.96 17.62
N ALA A 18 -4.70 0.24 16.51
CA ALA A 18 -4.78 -1.22 16.46
C ALA A 18 -4.09 -1.78 15.21
N ILE A 19 -3.65 -3.04 15.31
CA ILE A 19 -3.06 -3.77 14.18
C ILE A 19 -4.12 -3.93 13.08
N PRO A 20 -3.87 -3.45 11.85
CA PRO A 20 -4.80 -3.59 10.73
C PRO A 20 -4.89 -5.05 10.24
N TYR A 21 -5.97 -5.37 9.52
CA TYR A 21 -6.29 -6.74 9.12
C TYR A 21 -5.27 -7.42 8.21
N ASP A 22 -4.39 -6.66 7.56
CA ASP A 22 -3.36 -7.16 6.65
C ASP A 22 -1.96 -7.22 7.29
N SER A 23 -1.87 -6.95 8.59
CA SER A 23 -0.62 -6.94 9.35
C SER A 23 -0.74 -7.89 10.55
N THR A 24 0.33 -8.61 10.88
CA THR A 24 0.28 -9.59 11.97
C THR A 24 1.65 -9.90 12.56
N ILE A 25 1.67 -10.38 13.80
CA ILE A 25 2.84 -11.01 14.43
C ILE A 25 2.68 -12.52 14.28
N ASN A 26 3.33 -13.11 13.28
CA ASN A 26 3.21 -14.53 12.94
C ASN A 26 3.90 -15.45 13.96
N HIS A 27 5.10 -15.07 14.42
CA HIS A 27 5.83 -15.77 15.47
C HIS A 27 6.44 -14.75 16.44
N PRO A 28 5.98 -14.67 17.70
CA PRO A 28 6.48 -13.69 18.64
C PRO A 28 7.92 -13.98 19.07
N GLY A 29 8.68 -12.94 19.39
CA GLY A 29 10.06 -13.07 19.85
C GLY A 29 10.51 -11.91 20.71
N THR A 30 11.55 -12.15 21.51
CA THR A 30 12.14 -11.16 22.43
C THR A 30 13.65 -11.09 22.22
N GLY A 31 14.30 -10.07 22.77
CA GLY A 31 15.76 -9.93 22.68
C GLY A 31 16.28 -9.53 21.29
N ILE A 32 15.40 -9.06 20.41
CA ILE A 32 15.71 -8.68 19.02
C ILE A 32 16.69 -7.50 18.99
N ARG A 33 17.80 -7.66 18.26
CA ARG A 33 18.85 -6.66 18.03
C ARG A 33 19.18 -6.49 16.54
N LYS A 34 19.02 -7.55 15.74
CA LYS A 34 19.27 -7.55 14.30
C LYS A 34 18.06 -8.11 13.56
N ILE A 35 17.53 -7.33 12.62
CA ILE A 35 16.39 -7.75 11.78
C ILE A 35 16.83 -7.95 10.33
N LEU A 36 16.17 -8.86 9.61
CA LEU A 36 16.14 -8.87 8.15
C LEU A 36 14.76 -8.38 7.71
N ALA A 37 14.70 -7.31 6.94
CA ALA A 37 13.45 -6.74 6.45
C ALA A 37 13.42 -6.72 4.92
N GLY A 38 12.25 -6.95 4.33
CA GLY A 38 12.07 -6.93 2.89
C GLY A 38 10.59 -6.94 2.50
N VAL A 39 10.33 -6.81 1.20
CA VAL A 39 8.97 -6.74 0.66
C VAL A 39 8.28 -8.10 0.77
N ASP A 40 8.93 -9.12 0.20
CA ASP A 40 8.50 -10.52 0.22
C ASP A 40 9.49 -11.34 1.05
N MET A 41 9.05 -11.81 2.21
CA MET A 41 9.87 -12.64 3.09
C MET A 41 9.26 -14.03 3.23
N GLU A 42 9.67 -14.97 2.39
CA GLU A 42 9.13 -16.33 2.40
C GLU A 42 10.05 -17.29 3.17
N THR A 43 9.79 -18.60 3.08
CA THR A 43 10.61 -19.63 3.74
C THR A 43 12.09 -19.53 3.38
N ALA A 44 12.44 -19.14 2.15
CA ALA A 44 13.83 -18.98 1.74
C ALA A 44 14.52 -17.82 2.50
N GLU A 45 13.82 -16.70 2.66
CA GLU A 45 14.33 -15.53 3.39
C GLU A 45 14.41 -15.80 4.90
N LEU A 46 13.50 -16.60 5.46
CA LEU A 46 13.61 -17.07 6.84
C LEU A 46 14.89 -17.91 7.06
N LEU A 47 15.23 -18.79 6.11
CA LEU A 47 16.46 -19.58 6.15
C LEU A 47 17.70 -18.69 6.00
N LEU A 48 17.65 -17.70 5.10
CA LEU A 48 18.71 -16.72 4.92
C LEU A 48 18.92 -15.88 6.19
N ALA A 49 17.85 -15.41 6.83
CA ALA A 49 17.92 -14.67 8.08
C ALA A 49 18.63 -15.46 9.18
N ARG A 50 18.32 -16.77 9.28
CA ARG A 50 19.01 -17.66 10.21
C ARG A 50 20.51 -17.77 9.90
N GLU A 51 20.89 -17.93 8.64
CA GLU A 51 22.30 -18.00 8.23
C GLU A 51 23.06 -16.70 8.51
N LEU A 52 22.39 -15.56 8.34
CA LEU A 52 22.94 -14.24 8.65
C LEU A 52 22.94 -13.92 10.14
N GLY A 53 22.42 -14.80 11.00
CA GLY A 53 22.30 -14.58 12.44
C GLY A 53 21.40 -13.40 12.80
N CYS A 54 20.30 -13.22 12.07
CA CYS A 54 19.25 -12.26 12.42
C CYS A 54 18.34 -12.83 13.52
N ASP A 55 17.84 -11.97 14.39
CA ASP A 55 16.96 -12.34 15.51
C ASP A 55 15.48 -12.28 15.13
N CYS A 56 15.15 -11.65 13.99
CA CYS A 56 13.78 -11.48 13.53
C CYS A 56 13.74 -11.18 12.03
N VAL A 57 12.66 -11.60 11.38
CA VAL A 57 12.31 -11.23 10.01
C VAL A 57 11.08 -10.33 10.00
N VAL A 58 11.10 -9.28 9.17
CA VAL A 58 9.97 -8.37 8.95
C VAL A 58 9.61 -8.39 7.47
N SER A 59 8.41 -8.86 7.15
CA SER A 59 7.84 -8.77 5.79
C SER A 59 7.02 -7.49 5.64
N HIS A 60 6.98 -6.92 4.44
CA HIS A 60 5.97 -5.93 4.10
C HIS A 60 4.64 -6.62 3.78
N HIS A 61 4.63 -7.45 2.72
CA HIS A 61 3.40 -8.09 2.26
C HIS A 61 2.80 -9.02 3.32
N PRO A 62 1.47 -9.18 3.34
CA PRO A 62 0.78 -10.15 4.19
C PRO A 62 1.32 -11.56 3.97
N VAL A 63 1.76 -12.18 5.05
CA VAL A 63 2.40 -13.50 5.04
C VAL A 63 1.67 -14.42 5.99
N GLY A 64 0.66 -15.10 5.46
CA GLY A 64 -0.07 -16.11 6.20
C GLY A 64 -1.05 -15.60 7.26
N ASP A 65 -1.61 -16.55 8.00
CA ASP A 65 -2.54 -16.37 9.11
C ASP A 65 -3.72 -15.44 8.80
N THR A 66 -4.15 -14.70 9.82
CA THR A 66 -5.24 -13.73 9.75
C THR A 66 -4.97 -12.62 8.75
N ALA A 67 -3.70 -12.27 8.51
CA ALA A 67 -3.33 -11.24 7.55
C ALA A 67 -3.77 -11.59 6.11
N LEU A 68 -3.88 -12.88 5.79
CA LEU A 68 -4.43 -13.34 4.51
C LEU A 68 -5.94 -13.60 4.57
N THR A 69 -6.47 -14.19 5.64
CA THR A 69 -7.91 -14.50 5.72
C THR A 69 -8.78 -13.26 5.86
N ASP A 70 -8.26 -12.21 6.49
CA ASP A 70 -8.97 -10.96 6.75
C ASP A 70 -8.53 -9.82 5.82
N CYS A 71 -7.61 -10.06 4.88
CA CYS A 71 -7.09 -9.03 4.00
C CYS A 71 -8.20 -8.26 3.26
N GLY A 72 -9.27 -8.93 2.83
CA GLY A 72 -10.42 -8.26 2.20
C GLY A 72 -11.01 -7.13 3.06
N LYS A 73 -10.99 -7.25 4.39
CA LYS A 73 -11.51 -6.21 5.30
C LYS A 73 -10.67 -4.94 5.30
N ILE A 74 -9.42 -4.98 4.83
CA ILE A 74 -8.58 -3.77 4.73
C ILE A 74 -9.05 -2.86 3.60
N ILE A 75 -9.72 -3.40 2.58
CA ILE A 75 -10.15 -2.64 1.40
C ILE A 75 -11.17 -1.56 1.80
N ASP A 76 -12.03 -1.85 2.77
CA ASP A 76 -12.99 -0.88 3.28
C ASP A 76 -12.32 0.29 4.02
N SER A 77 -11.05 0.19 4.42
CA SER A 77 -10.30 1.32 4.98
C SER A 77 -10.11 2.47 3.97
N GLN A 78 -10.22 2.18 2.66
CA GLN A 78 -10.15 3.21 1.62
C GLN A 78 -11.36 4.15 1.65
N ILE A 79 -12.50 3.77 2.25
CA ILE A 79 -13.72 4.58 2.25
C ILE A 79 -13.46 5.97 2.85
N ASP A 80 -12.80 6.03 4.00
CA ASP A 80 -12.54 7.30 4.69
C ASP A 80 -11.57 8.18 3.89
N HIS A 81 -10.60 7.58 3.20
CA HIS A 81 -9.71 8.27 2.28
C HIS A 81 -10.50 8.84 1.08
N MET A 82 -11.34 8.04 0.43
CA MET A 82 -12.21 8.49 -0.66
C MET A 82 -13.11 9.66 -0.24
N VAL A 83 -13.72 9.57 0.95
CA VAL A 83 -14.58 10.63 1.52
C VAL A 83 -13.80 11.91 1.78
N ARG A 84 -12.57 11.81 2.32
CA ARG A 84 -11.67 12.96 2.52
C ARG A 84 -11.42 13.74 1.23
N TYR A 85 -11.39 13.05 0.09
CA TYR A 85 -11.19 13.67 -1.23
C TYR A 85 -12.50 13.98 -2.00
N GLY A 86 -13.65 13.91 -1.31
CA GLY A 86 -14.93 14.41 -1.83
C GLY A 86 -15.82 13.34 -2.45
N VAL A 87 -15.44 12.07 -2.44
CA VAL A 87 -16.32 10.99 -2.90
C VAL A 87 -17.43 10.78 -1.87
N PRO A 88 -18.72 10.80 -2.25
CA PRO A 88 -19.81 10.48 -1.33
C PRO A 88 -19.66 9.08 -0.72
N ILE A 89 -19.87 8.94 0.59
CA ILE A 89 -19.63 7.67 1.33
C ILE A 89 -20.35 6.46 0.71
N ASN A 90 -21.58 6.64 0.22
CA ASN A 90 -22.34 5.59 -0.44
C ASN A 90 -21.75 5.21 -1.82
N LYS A 91 -21.13 6.15 -2.54
CA LYS A 91 -20.39 5.87 -3.77
C LYS A 91 -19.06 5.18 -3.48
N ALA A 92 -18.34 5.61 -2.45
CA ALA A 92 -17.09 4.99 -2.01
C ALA A 92 -17.30 3.51 -1.64
N GLN A 93 -18.28 3.23 -0.76
CA GLN A 93 -18.67 1.86 -0.39
C GLN A 93 -19.06 1.02 -1.62
N LYS A 94 -19.81 1.61 -2.56
CA LYS A 94 -20.24 0.89 -3.76
C LYS A 94 -19.07 0.57 -4.70
N ALA A 95 -18.11 1.49 -4.85
CA ALA A 95 -16.96 1.33 -5.73
C ALA A 95 -16.06 0.16 -5.28
N LEU A 96 -15.90 -0.03 -3.97
CA LEU A 96 -15.06 -1.07 -3.40
C LEU A 96 -15.69 -2.47 -3.41
N THR A 97 -16.97 -2.61 -3.79
CA THR A 97 -17.66 -3.92 -3.79
C THR A 97 -16.96 -4.95 -4.69
N GLU A 98 -16.48 -4.53 -5.87
CA GLU A 98 -15.79 -5.45 -6.79
C GLU A 98 -14.39 -5.82 -6.28
N ALA A 99 -13.65 -4.86 -5.74
CA ALA A 99 -12.33 -5.08 -5.16
C ALA A 99 -12.39 -6.07 -3.99
N ASN A 100 -13.34 -5.85 -3.06
CA ASN A 100 -13.62 -6.78 -1.96
C ASN A 100 -13.90 -8.21 -2.45
N LYS A 101 -14.75 -8.36 -3.46
CA LYS A 101 -15.10 -9.67 -4.02
C LYS A 101 -13.90 -10.36 -4.69
N LYS A 102 -13.06 -9.61 -5.39
CA LYS A 102 -11.83 -10.14 -6.00
C LYS A 102 -10.83 -10.57 -4.94
N ALA A 103 -10.66 -9.79 -3.87
CA ALA A 103 -9.79 -10.14 -2.76
C ALA A 103 -10.25 -11.43 -2.06
N ASP A 104 -11.55 -11.56 -1.79
CA ASP A 104 -12.12 -12.82 -1.26
C ASP A 104 -11.79 -14.02 -2.16
N TYR A 105 -11.98 -13.88 -3.48
CA TYR A 105 -11.60 -14.93 -4.42
C TYR A 105 -10.11 -15.22 -4.48
N HIS A 106 -9.27 -14.21 -4.30
CA HIS A 106 -7.83 -14.36 -4.36
C HIS A 106 -7.29 -15.05 -3.10
N PHE A 107 -7.73 -14.60 -1.92
CA PHE A 107 -7.18 -15.08 -0.66
C PHE A 107 -7.80 -16.41 -0.20
N HIS A 108 -9.05 -16.75 -0.57
CA HIS A 108 -9.68 -17.97 -0.05
C HIS A 108 -8.95 -19.27 -0.41
N VAL A 109 -8.14 -19.27 -1.48
CA VAL A 109 -7.35 -20.42 -1.95
C VAL A 109 -5.93 -20.47 -1.37
N SER A 110 -5.54 -19.49 -0.55
CA SER A 110 -4.17 -19.39 -0.04
C SER A 110 -3.86 -20.48 0.99
N ASN A 111 -2.59 -20.89 1.05
CA ASN A 111 -2.08 -21.72 2.13
C ASN A 111 -1.65 -20.83 3.30
N TYR A 112 -2.61 -20.50 4.17
CA TYR A 112 -2.45 -19.48 5.20
C TYR A 112 -1.34 -19.78 6.21
N ASP A 113 -1.03 -21.05 6.50
CA ASP A 113 -0.07 -21.38 7.58
C ASP A 113 1.35 -21.66 7.05
N ARG A 114 1.58 -21.57 5.74
CA ARG A 114 2.85 -22.01 5.12
C ARG A 114 4.07 -21.31 5.71
N PHE A 115 4.05 -19.99 5.81
CA PHE A 115 5.20 -19.21 6.25
C PHE A 115 5.31 -19.15 7.78
N SER A 116 4.17 -19.05 8.46
CA SER A 116 4.10 -19.08 9.91
C SER A 116 4.54 -20.42 10.49
N SER A 117 4.17 -21.55 9.86
CA SER A 117 4.69 -22.87 10.25
C SER A 117 6.19 -22.98 10.05
N ALA A 118 6.74 -22.45 8.96
CA ALA A 118 8.19 -22.41 8.75
C ALA A 118 8.90 -21.57 9.83
N ALA A 119 8.38 -20.38 10.15
CA ALA A 119 8.92 -19.54 11.21
C ALA A 119 8.92 -20.24 12.57
N ARG A 120 7.80 -20.92 12.93
CA ARG A 120 7.70 -21.71 14.17
C ARG A 120 8.68 -22.89 14.21
N LEU A 121 8.86 -23.61 13.09
CA LEU A 121 9.81 -24.73 13.01
C LEU A 121 11.27 -24.28 13.09
N LEU A 122 11.57 -23.08 12.61
CA LEU A 122 12.90 -22.47 12.68
C LEU A 122 13.15 -21.74 14.01
N ASP A 123 12.12 -21.57 14.84
CA ASP A 123 12.09 -20.66 15.99
C ASP A 123 12.61 -19.25 15.65
N MET A 124 12.14 -18.73 14.50
CA MET A 124 12.53 -17.43 13.98
C MET A 124 11.41 -16.41 14.21
N PRO A 125 11.58 -15.41 15.08
CA PRO A 125 10.61 -14.33 15.25
C PRO A 125 10.24 -13.68 13.93
N TYR A 126 8.94 -13.55 13.67
CA TYR A 126 8.43 -13.17 12.37
C TYR A 126 7.15 -12.35 12.46
N LEU A 127 7.07 -11.26 11.71
CA LEU A 127 5.90 -10.40 11.59
C LEU A 127 5.84 -9.76 10.20
N ASN A 128 4.64 -9.31 9.81
CA ASN A 128 4.46 -8.41 8.69
C ASN A 128 3.85 -7.07 9.10
N ILE A 129 4.27 -6.02 8.40
CA ILE A 129 3.80 -4.65 8.58
C ILE A 129 3.46 -4.10 7.19
N HIS A 130 2.17 -4.13 6.84
CA HIS A 130 1.67 -3.73 5.52
C HIS A 130 1.02 -2.35 5.57
N GLN A 131 -0.28 -2.26 5.89
CA GLN A 131 -1.02 -0.99 5.95
C GLN A 131 -0.32 0.13 6.75
N PRO A 132 0.35 -0.12 7.90
CA PRO A 132 1.05 0.97 8.58
C PRO A 132 2.17 1.58 7.72
N ALA A 133 2.94 0.75 7.00
CA ALA A 133 3.98 1.22 6.10
C ALA A 133 3.41 1.95 4.88
N ASP A 134 2.29 1.47 4.35
CA ASP A 134 1.61 2.10 3.20
C ASP A 134 1.04 3.46 3.56
N LEU A 135 0.40 3.60 4.73
CA LEU A 135 -0.13 4.88 5.20
C LEU A 135 0.98 5.92 5.40
N ILE A 136 2.12 5.50 5.97
CA ILE A 136 3.29 6.38 6.11
C ILE A 136 3.77 6.83 4.72
N THR A 137 3.84 5.90 3.76
CA THR A 137 4.27 6.20 2.39
C THR A 137 3.29 7.13 1.68
N GLU A 138 2.00 6.82 1.72
CA GLU A 138 0.91 7.61 1.14
C GLU A 138 0.93 9.05 1.67
N GLN A 139 1.01 9.22 2.99
CA GLN A 139 1.06 10.53 3.62
C GLN A 139 2.35 11.29 3.25
N THR A 140 3.50 10.62 3.26
CA THR A 140 4.79 11.24 2.91
C THR A 140 4.80 11.74 1.46
N VAL A 141 4.29 10.93 0.52
CA VAL A 141 4.24 11.30 -0.90
C VAL A 141 3.18 12.38 -1.14
N GLN A 142 2.01 12.30 -0.50
CA GLN A 142 0.98 13.33 -0.60
C GLN A 142 1.48 14.68 -0.08
N ASP A 143 2.09 14.72 1.10
CA ASP A 143 2.62 15.96 1.70
C ASP A 143 3.72 16.58 0.82
N HIS A 144 4.57 15.73 0.22
CA HIS A 144 5.60 16.17 -0.70
C HIS A 144 5.00 16.79 -1.96
N LEU A 145 4.03 16.13 -2.59
CA LEU A 145 3.35 16.65 -3.78
C LEU A 145 2.57 17.93 -3.50
N ASP A 146 1.81 17.98 -2.40
CA ASP A 146 1.04 19.16 -2.00
C ASP A 146 1.96 20.37 -1.82
N LYS A 147 3.14 20.16 -1.24
CA LYS A 147 4.15 21.22 -1.05
C LYS A 147 4.79 21.65 -2.37
N GLU A 148 5.23 20.71 -3.21
CA GLU A 148 5.94 21.03 -4.45
C GLU A 148 5.03 21.67 -5.50
N LEU A 149 3.74 21.31 -5.50
CA LEU A 149 2.74 21.82 -6.44
C LEU A 149 1.93 23.00 -5.88
N ALA A 150 2.22 23.46 -4.65
CA ALA A 150 1.51 24.55 -4.01
C ALA A 150 1.53 25.84 -4.87
N GLY A 151 0.34 26.38 -5.15
CA GLY A 151 0.18 27.61 -5.94
C GLY A 151 0.36 27.43 -7.46
N GLN A 152 0.51 26.20 -7.94
CA GLN A 152 0.61 25.87 -9.36
C GLN A 152 -0.76 25.49 -9.93
N ASP A 153 -1.62 26.47 -10.17
CA ASP A 153 -2.99 26.25 -10.69
C ASP A 153 -3.07 25.53 -12.05
N LYS A 154 -1.92 25.44 -12.75
CA LYS A 154 -1.76 24.84 -14.07
C LYS A 154 -0.68 23.75 -14.10
N ALA A 155 -0.38 23.15 -12.95
CA ALA A 155 0.51 22.00 -12.90
C ALA A 155 0.06 20.92 -13.89
N THR A 156 1.02 20.35 -14.60
CA THR A 156 0.84 19.27 -15.58
C THR A 156 1.19 17.92 -14.97
N LEU A 157 0.87 16.82 -15.67
CA LEU A 157 1.31 15.50 -15.24
C LEU A 157 2.84 15.39 -15.24
N GLN A 158 3.56 16.11 -16.12
CA GLN A 158 5.02 16.17 -16.06
C GLN A 158 5.51 16.84 -14.77
N ASP A 159 4.85 17.91 -14.31
CA ASP A 159 5.22 18.57 -13.04
C ASP A 159 5.04 17.62 -11.84
N VAL A 160 4.04 16.73 -11.88
CA VAL A 160 3.87 15.68 -10.87
C VAL A 160 5.05 14.69 -10.90
N ILE A 161 5.45 14.22 -12.09
CA ILE A 161 6.62 13.33 -12.25
C ILE A 161 7.90 14.01 -11.75
N ASP A 162 8.12 15.27 -12.12
CA ASP A 162 9.28 16.04 -11.71
C ASP A 162 9.32 16.26 -10.20
N ALA A 163 8.16 16.51 -9.58
CA ALA A 163 8.04 16.60 -8.13
C ALA A 163 8.40 15.27 -7.45
N LEU A 164 7.85 14.13 -7.89
CA LEU A 164 8.20 12.82 -7.36
C LEU A 164 9.71 12.55 -7.49
N MET A 165 10.31 12.88 -8.63
CA MET A 165 11.73 12.70 -8.89
C MET A 165 12.66 13.56 -8.01
N LYS A 166 12.14 14.44 -7.14
CA LYS A 166 12.92 15.13 -6.09
C LYS A 166 13.14 14.27 -4.85
N MET A 167 12.38 13.20 -4.65
CA MET A 167 12.57 12.28 -3.53
C MET A 167 13.66 11.26 -3.84
N ASN A 168 14.50 10.94 -2.86
CA ASN A 168 15.65 10.05 -3.04
C ASN A 168 15.22 8.63 -3.46
N GLU A 169 14.10 8.16 -2.92
CA GLU A 169 13.52 6.85 -3.19
C GLU A 169 13.27 6.65 -4.69
N TYR A 170 12.66 7.65 -5.35
CA TYR A 170 12.43 7.62 -6.80
C TYR A 170 13.70 7.86 -7.62
N GLN A 171 14.67 8.61 -7.11
CA GLN A 171 15.95 8.84 -7.79
C GLN A 171 16.83 7.59 -7.85
N GLN A 172 16.84 6.79 -6.77
CA GLN A 172 17.66 5.60 -6.63
C GLN A 172 16.99 4.32 -7.14
N ALA A 173 15.67 4.35 -7.34
CA ALA A 173 14.94 3.23 -7.90
C ALA A 173 15.43 2.84 -9.31
N LEU A 174 15.40 1.53 -9.61
CA LEU A 174 15.60 1.02 -10.96
C LEU A 174 14.43 1.40 -11.88
N THR A 175 13.24 1.53 -11.31
CA THR A 175 12.03 2.02 -11.97
C THR A 175 11.89 3.53 -11.80
N ARG A 176 11.05 4.15 -12.62
CA ARG A 176 10.70 5.56 -12.53
C ARG A 176 9.18 5.71 -12.45
N PRO A 177 8.66 6.78 -11.81
CA PRO A 177 7.28 7.19 -11.98
C PRO A 177 6.94 7.31 -13.47
N VAL A 178 5.73 6.92 -13.84
CA VAL A 178 5.30 6.87 -15.24
C VAL A 178 3.83 7.23 -15.36
N ILE A 179 3.52 8.04 -16.36
CA ILE A 179 2.14 8.38 -16.71
C ILE A 179 1.55 7.18 -17.47
N ARG A 180 0.57 6.51 -16.86
CA ARG A 180 -0.16 5.39 -17.49
C ARG A 180 -1.39 5.85 -18.25
N VAL A 181 -2.02 6.94 -17.82
CA VAL A 181 -3.23 7.52 -18.38
C VAL A 181 -3.04 9.04 -18.47
N GLY A 182 -3.38 9.63 -19.61
CA GLY A 182 -3.11 11.04 -19.91
C GLY A 182 -1.78 11.25 -20.64
N GLY A 183 -1.39 12.52 -20.79
CA GLY A 183 -0.13 12.93 -21.40
C GLY A 183 0.65 13.89 -20.50
N GLU A 184 1.96 14.02 -20.76
CA GLU A 184 2.86 14.91 -20.00
C GLU A 184 2.35 16.36 -19.90
N ASP A 185 1.68 16.84 -20.95
CA ASP A 185 1.13 18.20 -21.06
C ASP A 185 -0.30 18.36 -20.52
N SER A 186 -0.93 17.26 -20.06
CA SER A 186 -2.26 17.29 -19.45
C SER A 186 -2.20 18.00 -18.10
N TYR A 187 -3.18 18.86 -17.80
CA TYR A 187 -3.28 19.48 -16.48
C TYR A 187 -3.59 18.43 -15.42
N ALA A 188 -2.85 18.45 -14.31
CA ALA A 188 -2.96 17.46 -13.25
C ALA A 188 -4.23 17.64 -12.41
N GLY A 189 -4.79 18.84 -12.35
CA GLY A 189 -5.88 19.17 -11.45
C GLY A 189 -5.51 18.87 -9.99
N ARG A 190 -6.49 18.41 -9.19
CA ARG A 190 -6.20 17.94 -7.82
C ARG A 190 -5.51 16.58 -7.89
N VAL A 191 -4.31 16.47 -7.32
CA VAL A 191 -3.54 15.23 -7.23
C VAL A 191 -3.84 14.52 -5.91
N VAL A 192 -4.13 13.23 -5.98
CA VAL A 192 -4.38 12.38 -4.82
C VAL A 192 -3.53 11.11 -4.91
N VAL A 193 -2.79 10.83 -3.84
CA VAL A 193 -2.02 9.60 -3.69
C VAL A 193 -2.93 8.53 -3.10
N THR A 194 -2.95 7.34 -3.69
CA THR A 194 -3.63 6.18 -3.11
C THR A 194 -2.69 4.98 -3.18
N MET A 195 -2.07 4.67 -2.04
CA MET A 195 -1.10 3.58 -1.88
C MET A 195 -1.47 2.65 -0.74
N ALA A 196 -2.33 3.09 0.19
CA ALA A 196 -2.83 2.28 1.29
C ALA A 196 -4.20 1.66 1.01
N GLY A 197 -4.59 0.67 1.82
CA GLY A 197 -5.87 -0.02 1.72
C GLY A 197 -5.84 -1.31 0.92
N GLY A 198 -4.66 -1.92 0.75
CA GLY A 198 -4.44 -3.28 0.26
C GLY A 198 -4.63 -3.52 -1.25
N THR A 199 -5.09 -2.53 -2.01
CA THR A 199 -5.30 -2.65 -3.46
C THR A 199 -5.39 -1.28 -4.14
N ASP A 200 -5.15 -1.21 -5.45
CA ASP A 200 -5.40 -0.02 -6.27
C ASP A 200 -6.90 0.32 -6.39
N GLY A 201 -7.79 -0.58 -5.99
CA GLY A 201 -9.25 -0.40 -5.99
C GLY A 201 -9.90 -0.57 -7.37
N GLY A 202 -9.12 -0.40 -8.44
CA GLY A 202 -9.52 -0.58 -9.82
C GLY A 202 -10.42 0.54 -10.38
N THR A 203 -10.84 0.36 -11.64
CA THR A 203 -11.62 1.33 -12.42
C THR A 203 -12.82 1.94 -11.66
N PRO A 204 -13.63 1.18 -10.88
CA PRO A 204 -14.75 1.78 -10.15
C PRO A 204 -14.33 2.79 -9.09
N VAL A 205 -13.22 2.53 -8.39
CA VAL A 205 -12.66 3.43 -7.36
C VAL A 205 -12.05 4.65 -8.03
N HIS A 206 -11.25 4.46 -9.07
CA HIS A 206 -10.64 5.56 -9.82
C HIS A 206 -11.70 6.51 -10.39
N LYS A 207 -12.72 5.96 -11.05
CA LYS A 207 -13.86 6.72 -11.56
C LYS A 207 -14.57 7.52 -10.47
N ALA A 208 -14.73 6.96 -9.28
CA ALA A 208 -15.39 7.66 -8.18
C ALA A 208 -14.59 8.91 -7.72
N TYR A 209 -13.26 8.81 -7.66
CA TYR A 209 -12.39 9.97 -7.39
C TYR A 209 -12.52 11.03 -8.49
N PHE A 210 -12.44 10.61 -9.75
CA PHE A 210 -12.52 11.54 -10.87
C PHE A 210 -13.87 12.26 -10.94
N GLU A 211 -14.99 11.56 -10.70
CA GLU A 211 -16.32 12.17 -10.58
C GLU A 211 -16.43 13.14 -9.39
N ALA A 212 -15.57 13.01 -8.38
CA ALA A 212 -15.48 13.92 -7.24
C ALA A 212 -14.58 15.14 -7.50
N GLY A 213 -14.01 15.28 -8.70
CA GLY A 213 -13.16 16.40 -9.09
C GLY A 213 -11.67 16.22 -8.77
N VAL A 214 -11.24 14.98 -8.47
CA VAL A 214 -9.81 14.63 -8.52
C VAL A 214 -9.37 14.62 -9.97
N GLY A 215 -8.25 15.27 -10.29
CA GLY A 215 -7.70 15.29 -11.65
C GLY A 215 -6.67 14.20 -11.90
N THR A 216 -5.90 13.83 -10.87
CA THR A 216 -4.82 12.83 -10.99
C THR A 216 -4.81 11.90 -9.80
N LEU A 217 -4.67 10.60 -10.06
CA LEU A 217 -4.38 9.59 -9.05
C LEU A 217 -2.93 9.13 -9.20
N VAL A 218 -2.20 9.14 -8.09
CA VAL A 218 -0.84 8.58 -7.99
C VAL A 218 -0.94 7.24 -7.26
N LEU A 219 -0.69 6.17 -8.00
CA LEU A 219 -0.81 4.78 -7.52
C LEU A 219 0.57 4.14 -7.38
N MET A 220 0.71 3.16 -6.50
CA MET A 220 1.93 2.35 -6.43
C MET A 220 2.04 1.38 -7.62
N HIS A 221 0.91 0.82 -8.03
CA HIS A 221 0.78 -0.08 -9.16
C HIS A 221 -0.61 0.03 -9.79
N VAL A 222 -0.72 -0.42 -11.05
CA VAL A 222 -2.00 -0.60 -11.74
C VAL A 222 -1.83 -1.74 -12.75
N ASN A 223 -2.81 -2.62 -12.85
CA ASN A 223 -2.79 -3.67 -13.87
C ASN A 223 -3.21 -3.12 -15.25
N GLU A 224 -2.77 -3.80 -16.31
CA GLU A 224 -3.02 -3.41 -17.72
C GLU A 224 -4.51 -3.15 -18.01
N LYS A 225 -5.39 -4.07 -17.59
CA LYS A 225 -6.83 -3.95 -17.84
C LYS A 225 -7.43 -2.71 -17.19
N VAL A 226 -7.05 -2.40 -15.95
CA VAL A 226 -7.51 -1.19 -15.26
C VAL A 226 -7.00 0.05 -15.97
N ALA A 227 -5.71 0.11 -16.34
CA ALA A 227 -5.15 1.25 -17.06
C ALA A 227 -5.84 1.49 -18.43
N GLU A 228 -6.16 0.43 -19.17
CA GLU A 228 -6.92 0.51 -20.43
C GLU A 228 -8.36 1.00 -20.22
N GLU A 229 -9.01 0.59 -19.14
CA GLU A 229 -10.36 1.03 -18.80
C GLU A 229 -10.36 2.49 -18.34
N ASP A 230 -9.37 2.89 -17.53
CA ASP A 230 -9.20 4.26 -17.06
C ASP A 230 -8.96 5.24 -18.21
N THR A 231 -8.21 4.83 -19.23
CA THR A 231 -8.00 5.64 -20.45
C THR A 231 -9.32 5.97 -21.16
N LYS A 232 -10.34 5.10 -21.04
CA LYS A 232 -11.66 5.30 -21.65
C LYS A 232 -12.58 6.17 -20.81
N LEU A 233 -12.20 6.51 -19.58
CA LEU A 233 -13.09 7.25 -18.68
C LEU A 233 -13.42 8.66 -19.21
N ASN A 234 -12.72 9.18 -20.24
CA ASN A 234 -13.04 10.44 -20.93
C ASN A 234 -13.34 11.58 -19.95
N LEU A 235 -12.52 11.70 -18.93
CA LEU A 235 -12.63 12.71 -17.89
C LEU A 235 -11.80 13.91 -18.36
N GLY A 236 -12.42 14.70 -19.24
CA GLY A 236 -11.89 15.97 -19.70
C GLY A 236 -12.04 17.08 -18.67
#